data_AF-A0A712HM68-F1
#
_entry.id   AF-A0A712HM68-F1
#
_cell.length_a   1.000
_cell.length_b   1.000
_cell.length_c   1.000
_cell.angle_alpha   90.00
_cell.angle_beta   90.00
_cell.angle_gamma   90.00
#
_symmetry.space_group_name_H-M   'P 1'
#
loop_
_entity.id
_entity.type
_entity.pdbx_description
1 polymer ?
#
loop_
_entity_poly.entity_id
_entity_poly.type
_entity_poly.pdbx_seq_one_letter_code
_entity_poly.pdbx_strand_id
1 'polypeptide(L)'
;MSIKEQSLMTPYLQFDRSQWAALRDSVPMTLTEDEIAQLKGINEDLSLEEVAEIYLPLSRLLNFYISSNLRRQAVLEQFLGTNGQRIPYIIS
;
A
#
# COMPACT_ATOMS: atom_id res chain seq x y z
N MET A 1 -41.51 4.17 -5.10
CA MET A 1 -40.37 4.99 -5.51
C MET A 1 -39.38 5.01 -4.35
N SER A 2 -38.20 4.40 -4.49
CA SER A 2 -37.08 4.74 -3.59
C SER A 2 -35.79 4.63 -4.39
N ILE A 3 -35.35 5.82 -4.77
CA ILE A 3 -34.05 6.28 -5.28
C ILE A 3 -33.10 5.15 -5.69
N LYS A 4 -32.97 4.96 -7.01
CA LYS A 4 -31.78 4.42 -7.65
C LYS A 4 -30.56 5.04 -6.99
N GLU A 5 -29.70 4.22 -6.38
CA GLU A 5 -28.33 4.61 -6.04
C GLU A 5 -27.67 5.11 -7.33
N GLN A 6 -27.72 6.43 -7.52
CA GLN A 6 -26.92 7.11 -8.49
C GLN A 6 -25.49 6.88 -8.03
N SER A 7 -24.78 5.99 -8.74
CA SER A 7 -23.34 5.83 -8.67
C SER A 7 -22.68 7.20 -8.87
N LEU A 8 -22.50 7.93 -7.77
CA LEU A 8 -21.65 9.10 -7.70
C LEU A 8 -20.23 8.59 -7.91
N MET A 9 -19.71 8.71 -9.13
CA MET A 9 -18.32 8.38 -9.42
C MET A 9 -17.43 9.38 -8.69
N THR A 10 -16.96 8.98 -7.51
CA THR A 10 -15.95 9.72 -6.77
C THR A 10 -14.56 9.35 -7.31
N PRO A 11 -13.55 10.22 -7.15
CA PRO A 11 -12.17 9.88 -7.51
C PRO A 11 -11.53 8.87 -6.52
N TYR A 12 -12.28 8.38 -5.53
CA TYR A 12 -11.81 7.43 -4.52
C TYR A 12 -12.41 6.05 -4.75
N LEU A 13 -11.56 5.03 -4.60
CA LEU A 13 -12.01 3.65 -4.44
C LEU A 13 -12.32 3.42 -2.96
N GLN A 14 -13.55 3.01 -2.67
CA GLN A 14 -13.98 2.71 -1.32
C GLN A 14 -13.96 1.19 -1.10
N PHE A 15 -13.39 0.78 0.03
CA PHE A 15 -13.36 -0.60 0.47
C PHE A 15 -13.89 -0.68 1.90
N ASP A 16 -14.74 -1.64 2.18
CA ASP A 16 -14.96 -2.09 3.55
C ASP A 16 -13.77 -2.93 4.04
N ARG A 17 -13.76 -3.25 5.35
CA ARG A 17 -12.65 -3.97 5.97
C ARG A 17 -12.40 -5.35 5.32
N SER A 18 -13.47 -6.08 5.01
CA SER A 18 -13.36 -7.43 4.44
C SER A 18 -12.82 -7.38 3.01
N GLN A 19 -13.27 -6.40 2.22
CA GLN A 19 -12.79 -6.16 0.87
C GLN A 19 -11.31 -5.77 0.86
N TRP A 20 -10.88 -4.93 1.80
CA TRP A 20 -9.49 -4.51 1.93
C TRP A 20 -8.58 -5.67 2.37
N ALA A 21 -8.99 -6.42 3.40
CA ALA A 21 -8.23 -7.56 3.90
C ALA A 21 -8.02 -8.64 2.83
N ALA A 22 -9.01 -8.88 1.96
CA ALA A 22 -8.92 -9.84 0.87
C ALA A 22 -7.83 -9.49 -0.18
N LEU A 23 -7.39 -8.23 -0.26
CA LEU A 23 -6.29 -7.84 -1.16
C LEU A 23 -4.95 -8.49 -0.77
N ARG A 24 -4.85 -9.02 0.45
CA ARG A 24 -3.76 -9.88 0.93
C ARG A 24 -3.56 -11.11 0.07
N ASP A 25 -4.63 -11.75 -0.43
CA ASP A 25 -4.59 -13.09 -1.03
C ASP A 25 -3.65 -13.19 -2.24
N SER A 26 -3.27 -12.05 -2.81
CA SER A 26 -2.26 -11.96 -3.87
C SER A 26 -0.80 -12.09 -3.40
N VAL A 27 -0.53 -12.34 -2.10
CA VAL A 27 0.82 -12.47 -1.51
C VAL A 27 0.89 -13.46 -0.36
N PRO A 28 1.95 -14.27 -0.26
CA PRO A 28 2.28 -14.94 1.00
C PRO A 28 2.55 -13.91 2.11
N MET A 29 2.20 -14.28 3.34
CA MET A 29 2.50 -13.49 4.53
C MET A 29 4.02 -13.35 4.66
N THR A 30 4.54 -12.14 4.44
CA THR A 30 5.99 -11.86 4.47
C THR A 30 6.51 -11.50 5.85
N LEU A 31 5.62 -11.17 6.78
CA LEU A 31 5.98 -10.79 8.14
C LEU A 31 5.95 -12.02 9.04
N THR A 32 7.09 -12.31 9.64
CA THR A 32 7.24 -13.30 10.71
C THR A 32 6.64 -12.78 12.01
N GLU A 33 6.23 -13.68 12.91
CA GLU A 33 5.70 -13.30 14.23
C GLU A 33 6.68 -12.40 15.01
N ASP A 34 7.99 -12.62 14.83
CA ASP A 34 9.07 -11.84 15.43
C ASP A 34 9.14 -10.40 14.91
N GLU A 35 8.99 -10.19 13.59
CA GLU A 35 8.94 -8.86 12.99
C GLU A 35 7.71 -8.08 13.48
N ILE A 36 6.58 -8.77 13.68
CA ILE A 36 5.39 -8.11 14.22
C ILE A 36 5.53 -7.84 15.72
N ALA A 37 6.22 -8.71 16.48
CA ALA A 37 6.54 -8.44 17.88
C ALA A 37 7.45 -7.21 18.06
N GLN A 38 8.40 -6.98 17.14
CA GLN A 38 9.18 -5.74 17.12
C GLN A 38 8.31 -4.49 16.88
N LEU A 39 7.29 -4.60 16.01
CA LEU A 39 6.34 -3.52 15.76
C LEU A 39 5.44 -3.23 16.97
N LYS A 40 5.06 -4.26 17.73
CA LYS A 40 4.30 -4.11 18.99
C LYS A 40 5.07 -3.36 20.07
N GLY A 41 6.41 -3.45 20.09
CA GLY A 41 7.25 -2.67 21.02
C GLY A 41 7.13 -1.15 20.84
N ILE A 42 6.55 -0.68 19.74
CA ILE A 42 6.35 0.74 19.41
C ILE A 42 4.94 1.21 19.84
N ASN A 43 3.97 0.30 20.04
CA ASN A 43 2.59 0.66 20.40
C ASN A 43 1.84 -0.52 21.07
N GLU A 44 1.39 -0.36 22.31
CA GLU A 44 0.77 -1.44 23.11
C GLU A 44 -0.60 -1.91 22.58
N ASP A 45 -1.23 -1.16 21.68
CA ASP A 45 -2.58 -1.45 21.14
C ASP A 45 -2.60 -2.10 19.74
N LEU A 46 -1.44 -2.39 19.13
CA LEU A 46 -1.39 -2.94 17.76
C LEU A 46 -1.55 -4.47 17.74
N SER A 47 -2.72 -4.96 17.29
CA SER A 47 -2.98 -6.40 17.17
C SER A 47 -2.31 -7.01 15.92
N LEU A 48 -1.98 -8.30 15.99
CA LEU A 48 -1.43 -9.05 14.84
C LEU A 48 -2.41 -9.08 13.66
N GLU A 49 -3.71 -9.17 13.99
CA GLU A 49 -4.80 -9.18 13.03
C GLU A 49 -4.88 -7.85 12.27
N GLU A 50 -4.76 -6.72 12.96
CA GLU A 50 -4.77 -5.40 12.33
C GLU A 50 -3.58 -5.23 11.37
N VAL A 51 -2.38 -5.71 11.78
CA VAL A 51 -1.19 -5.70 10.91
C VAL A 51 -1.42 -6.50 9.64
N ALA A 52 -1.97 -7.70 9.75
CA ALA A 52 -2.21 -8.58 8.63
C ALA A 52 -3.34 -8.10 7.70
N GLU A 53 -4.42 -7.57 8.27
CA GLU A 53 -5.63 -7.20 7.51
C GLU A 53 -5.56 -5.79 6.92
N ILE A 54 -4.92 -4.84 7.60
CA ILE A 54 -4.95 -3.43 7.20
C ILE A 54 -3.59 -2.97 6.68
N TYR A 55 -2.53 -3.13 7.47
CA TYR A 55 -1.23 -2.54 7.18
C TYR A 55 -0.44 -3.31 6.11
N LEU A 56 -0.57 -4.64 6.06
CA LEU A 56 0.10 -5.45 5.05
C LEU A 56 -0.43 -5.15 3.63
N PRO A 57 -1.75 -5.14 3.37
CA PRO A 57 -2.26 -4.69 2.06
C PRO A 57 -1.87 -3.24 1.72
N LEU A 58 -1.87 -2.33 2.71
CA LEU A 58 -1.47 -0.93 2.50
C LEU A 58 0.00 -0.79 2.09
N SER A 59 0.91 -1.43 2.82
CA SER A 59 2.35 -1.40 2.51
C SER A 59 2.64 -1.95 1.11
N ARG A 60 1.91 -2.99 0.68
CA ARG A 60 1.99 -3.52 -0.68
C ARG A 60 1.49 -2.52 -1.71
N LEU A 61 0.35 -1.88 -1.46
CA LEU A 61 -0.17 -0.84 -2.34
C LEU A 61 0.88 0.27 -2.53
N LEU A 62 1.43 0.78 -1.43
CA LEU A 62 2.49 1.79 -1.44
C LEU A 62 3.72 1.30 -2.22
N ASN A 63 4.12 0.03 -2.05
CA ASN A 63 5.22 -0.55 -2.82
C ASN A 63 4.95 -0.56 -4.33
N PHE A 64 3.70 -0.75 -4.78
CA PHE A 64 3.35 -0.62 -6.20
C PHE A 64 3.53 0.82 -6.69
N TYR A 65 3.11 1.82 -5.91
CA TYR A 65 3.32 3.23 -6.25
C TYR A 65 4.81 3.59 -6.34
N ILE A 66 5.60 3.18 -5.34
CA ILE A 66 7.06 3.40 -5.29
C ILE A 66 7.73 2.73 -6.48
N SER A 67 7.43 1.45 -6.74
CA SER A 67 8.01 0.69 -7.86
C SER A 67 7.66 1.30 -9.22
N SER A 68 6.43 1.80 -9.38
CA SER A 68 6.01 2.49 -10.60
C SER A 68 6.77 3.81 -10.79
N ASN A 69 6.95 4.58 -9.72
CA ASN A 69 7.73 5.81 -9.73
C ASN A 69 9.19 5.56 -10.11
N LEU A 70 9.83 4.55 -9.51
CA LEU A 70 11.20 4.15 -9.83
C LEU A 70 11.37 3.71 -11.29
N ARG A 71 10.41 2.93 -11.83
CA ARG A 71 10.42 2.55 -13.25
C ARG A 71 10.31 3.76 -14.16
N ARG A 72 9.40 4.70 -13.85
CA ARG A 72 9.25 5.94 -14.61
C ARG A 72 10.54 6.76 -14.59
N GLN A 73 11.18 6.86 -13.42
CA GLN A 73 12.44 7.58 -13.25
C GLN A 73 13.55 6.98 -14.14
N ALA A 74 13.69 5.66 -14.16
CA ALA A 74 14.68 4.98 -15.01
C ALA A 74 14.45 5.25 -16.51
N VAL A 75 13.19 5.29 -16.97
CA VAL A 75 12.85 5.62 -18.36
C VAL A 75 13.23 7.06 -18.70
N LEU A 76 12.98 8.01 -17.79
CA LEU A 76 13.34 9.42 -17.99
C LEU A 76 14.85 9.62 -18.01
N GLU A 77 15.59 8.98 -17.11
CA GLU A 77 17.06 9.03 -17.08
C GLU A 77 17.66 8.51 -18.39
N GLN A 78 17.15 7.38 -18.90
CA GLN A 78 17.57 6.85 -20.18
C GLN A 78 17.25 7.80 -21.35
N PHE A 79 16.05 8.38 -21.37
CA PHE A 79 15.62 9.28 -22.44
C PHE A 79 16.41 10.61 -22.45
N LEU A 80 16.69 11.16 -21.27
CA LEU A 80 17.40 12.43 -21.11
C LEU A 80 18.92 12.28 -21.11
N GLY A 81 19.45 11.06 -21.06
CA GLY A 81 20.89 10.79 -20.98
C GLY A 81 21.52 11.26 -19.68
N THR A 82 20.77 11.29 -18.58
CA THR A 82 21.22 11.76 -17.28
C THR A 82 21.51 10.60 -16.34
N ASN A 83 22.57 10.72 -15.54
CA ASN A 83 22.77 9.85 -14.37
C ASN A 83 22.07 10.50 -13.18
N GLY A 84 20.78 10.21 -13.02
CA GLY A 84 19.98 10.78 -11.94
C GLY A 84 20.49 10.35 -10.57
N GLN A 85 20.44 11.26 -9.60
CA GLN A 85 20.65 10.90 -8.20
C GLN A 85 19.40 10.20 -7.66
N ARG A 86 19.60 9.23 -6.77
CA ARG A 86 18.48 8.53 -6.12
C ARG A 86 17.71 9.50 -5.22
N ILE A 87 16.51 9.89 -5.65
CA ILE A 87 15.62 10.77 -4.89
C ILE A 87 14.75 9.93 -3.94
N PRO A 88 14.62 10.29 -2.65
CA PRO A 88 13.73 9.60 -1.72
C PRO A 88 12.26 9.70 -2.15
N TYR A 89 11.49 8.63 -1.92
CA TYR A 89 10.04 8.66 -2.07
C TYR A 89 9.41 9.14 -0.75
N ILE A 90 8.61 10.21 -0.81
CA ILE A 90 7.98 10.81 0.37
C ILE A 90 6.52 10.33 0.44
N ILE A 91 6.11 9.84 1.61
CA ILE A 91 4.73 9.53 1.97
C ILE A 91 4.35 10.51 3.07
N SER A 92 3.20 11.18 2.95
CA SER A 92 2.73 12.24 3.85
C SER A 92 1.31 11.97 4.34
#